data_AF-A0A257JGP6-F1
#
_entry.id   AF-A0A257JGP6-F1
#
_cell.length_a   1.000
_cell.length_b   1.000
_cell.length_c   1.000
_cell.angle_alpha   90.00
_cell.angle_beta   90.00
_cell.angle_gamma   90.00
#
_symmetry.space_group_name_H-M   'P 1'
#
loop_
_entity.id
_entity.type
_entity.pdbx_description
1 polymer ?
#
loop_
_entity_poly.entity_id
_entity_poly.type
_entity_poly.pdbx_seq_one_letter_code
_entity_poly.pdbx_strand_id
1 'polypeptide(L)' 'YGNVVPRSLVTRFECRLDGTLVAAADLYPAIAANPYLAFWLRAERAGTLAFEWTGDHGFQHRETRPFNVA' A
#
# COMPACT_ATOMS: atom_id res chain seq x y z
N TYR A 1 22.42 19.86 21.57
CA TYR A 1 22.18 19.71 20.12
C TYR A 1 21.29 18.50 19.90
N GLY A 2 20.41 18.54 18.89
CA GLY A 2 19.54 17.40 18.55
C GLY A 2 20.24 16.43 17.62
N ASN A 3 19.99 15.13 17.81
CA ASN A 3 20.48 14.09 16.91
C ASN A 3 19.49 13.89 15.77
N VAL A 4 20.00 13.78 14.54
CA VAL A 4 19.18 13.39 13.39
C VAL A 4 18.77 11.94 13.56
N VAL A 5 17.45 11.68 13.55
CA VAL A 5 16.91 10.33 13.59
C VAL A 5 16.97 9.74 12.18
N PRO A 6 17.51 8.52 12.00
CA PRO A 6 17.48 7.84 10.71
C PRO A 6 16.06 7.68 10.18
N ARG A 7 15.89 7.88 8.89
CA ARG A 7 14.61 7.69 8.20
C ARG A 7 14.13 6.24 8.35
N SER A 8 12.82 6.08 8.57
CA SER A 8 12.12 4.80 8.51
C SER A 8 10.69 5.06 8.06
N LEU A 9 10.40 4.80 6.79
CA LEU A 9 9.10 5.05 6.18
C LEU A 9 8.60 3.81 5.45
N VAL A 10 7.27 3.69 5.37
CA VAL A 10 6.63 2.98 4.26
C VAL A 10 6.88 3.78 2.98
N THR A 11 7.36 3.14 1.93
CA THR A 11 7.82 3.80 0.69
C THR A 11 6.99 3.43 -0.52
N ARG A 12 6.27 2.31 -0.50
CA ARG A 12 5.41 1.91 -1.61
C ARG A 12 4.18 1.16 -1.13
N PHE A 13 3.08 1.42 -1.82
CA PHE A 13 1.85 0.69 -1.72
C PHE A 13 1.47 0.12 -3.09
N GLU A 14 1.05 -1.14 -3.13
CA GLU A 14 0.42 -1.76 -4.30
C GLU A 14 -0.89 -2.44 -3.90
N CYS A 15 -1.89 -2.35 -4.76
CA CYS A 15 -3.10 -3.14 -4.68
C CYS A 15 -3.26 -3.95 -5.96
N ARG A 16 -3.50 -5.26 -5.82
CA ARG A 16 -3.70 -6.20 -6.93
C ARG A 16 -5.03 -6.91 -6.80
N LEU A 17 -5.78 -7.01 -7.90
CA LEU A 17 -6.96 -7.88 -8.02
C LEU A 17 -6.55 -9.15 -8.77
N ASP A 18 -6.60 -10.30 -8.09
CA ASP A 18 -6.17 -11.60 -8.64
C ASP A 18 -4.79 -11.57 -9.31
N GLY A 19 -3.87 -10.79 -8.73
CA GLY A 19 -2.50 -10.60 -9.21
C GLY A 19 -2.30 -9.45 -10.20
N THR A 20 -3.37 -8.95 -10.84
CA THR A 20 -3.31 -7.78 -11.72
C THR A 20 -3.20 -6.51 -10.88
N LEU A 21 -2.17 -5.68 -11.13
CA LEU A 21 -2.00 -4.40 -10.44
C LEU A 21 -3.15 -3.45 -10.81
N VAL A 22 -3.87 -2.96 -9.80
CA VAL A 22 -5.01 -2.05 -9.97
C VAL A 22 -4.79 -0.67 -9.36
N ALA A 23 -3.91 -0.54 -8.37
CA ALA A 23 -3.46 0.74 -7.83
C ALA A 23 -2.04 0.63 -7.30
N ALA A 24 -1.28 1.72 -7.41
CA ALA A 24 0.04 1.84 -6.82
C ALA A 24 0.31 3.28 -6.39
N ALA A 25 1.09 3.45 -5.34
CA ALA A 25 1.55 4.76 -4.88
C ALA A 25 2.99 4.65 -4.35
N ASP A 26 3.84 5.58 -4.80
CA ASP A 26 5.15 5.81 -4.20
C ASP A 26 5.01 6.87 -3.10
N LEU A 27 5.52 6.56 -1.92
CA LEU A 27 5.39 7.38 -0.71
C LEU A 27 6.74 7.98 -0.35
N TYR A 28 6.71 9.28 -0.04
CA TYR A 28 7.89 10.09 0.25
C TYR A 28 7.82 10.68 1.67
N PRO A 29 8.91 11.24 2.19
CA PRO A 29 8.85 12.06 3.40
C PRO A 29 7.73 13.11 3.33
N ALA A 30 7.17 13.46 4.48
CA ALA A 30 5.96 14.28 4.67
C ALA A 30 4.61 13.55 4.51
N ILE A 31 4.60 12.27 4.16
CA ILE A 31 3.46 11.40 4.45
C ILE A 31 3.43 11.08 5.96
N ALA A 32 2.24 11.08 6.56
CA ALA A 32 2.07 10.79 7.99
C ALA A 32 2.53 9.36 8.35
N ALA A 33 2.94 9.16 9.60
CA ALA A 33 3.51 7.89 10.08
C ALA A 33 2.59 6.68 9.89
N ASN A 34 1.27 6.90 9.88
CA ASN A 34 0.25 5.89 9.60
C ASN A 34 -0.50 6.30 8.32
N PRO A 35 0.06 6.03 7.13
CA PRO A 35 -0.55 6.46 5.89
C PRO A 35 -1.91 5.80 5.69
N TYR A 36 -2.90 6.61 5.31
CA TYR A 36 -4.20 6.15 4.85
C TYR A 36 -4.35 6.52 3.37
N LEU A 37 -4.66 5.52 2.54
CA LEU A 37 -4.87 5.67 1.11
C LEU A 37 -6.29 5.22 0.77
N ALA A 38 -7.00 6.05 0.02
CA ALA A 38 -8.28 5.72 -0.59
C ALA A 38 -8.19 5.97 -2.09
N PHE A 39 -8.69 5.03 -2.88
CA PHE A 39 -8.68 5.10 -4.34
C PHE A 39 -9.91 4.41 -4.91
N TRP A 40 -10.25 4.76 -6.14
CA TRP A 40 -11.36 4.15 -6.85
C TRP A 40 -10.86 2.93 -7.64
N LEU A 41 -11.67 1.87 -7.65
CA LEU A 41 -11.44 0.66 -8.42
C LEU A 41 -12.67 0.37 -9.26
N ARG A 42 -12.48 0.11 -10.56
CA ARG A 42 -13.50 -0.49 -11.42
C ARG A 42 -13.08 -1.92 -11.75
N ALA A 43 -13.95 -2.87 -11.46
CA ALA A 43 -13.73 -4.29 -11.73
C ALA A 43 -15.01 -4.91 -12.27
N GLU A 44 -14.88 -5.78 -13.28
CA GLU A 44 -16.01 -6.46 -13.93
C GLU A 44 -16.37 -7.79 -13.27
N ARG A 45 -15.46 -8.32 -12.43
CA ARG A 45 -15.60 -9.63 -11.79
C ARG A 45 -15.20 -9.55 -10.32
N ALA A 46 -15.79 -10.42 -9.51
CA ALA A 46 -15.34 -10.67 -8.16
C ALA A 46 -13.94 -11.33 -8.18
N GLY A 47 -13.22 -11.22 -7.07
CA GLY A 47 -11.87 -11.75 -6.94
C GLY A 47 -11.27 -11.51 -5.56
N THR A 48 -9.95 -11.58 -5.45
CA THR A 48 -9.21 -11.27 -4.23
C THR A 48 -8.34 -10.04 -4.43
N LEU A 49 -8.55 -9.03 -3.57
CA LEU A 49 -7.63 -7.90 -3.46
C LEU A 49 -6.47 -8.28 -2.54
N ALA A 50 -5.25 -8.05 -3.01
CA ALA A 50 -4.03 -8.09 -2.22
C ALA A 50 -3.49 -6.67 -2.08
N PHE A 51 -3.27 -6.23 -0.84
CA PHE A 51 -2.71 -4.95 -0.47
C PHE A 51 -1.30 -5.18 0.06
N GLU A 52 -0.31 -4.61 -0.60
CA GLU A 52 1.11 -4.83 -0.31
C GLU A 52 1.75 -3.48 0.02
N TRP A 53 2.41 -3.44 1.18
CA TRP A 53 3.17 -2.29 1.65
C TRP A 53 4.63 -2.68 1.74
N THR A 54 5.52 -1.86 1.20
CA THR A 54 6.96 -2.01 1.38
C THR A 54 7.55 -0.71 1.91
N GLY A 55 8.67 -0.82 2.62
CA GLY A 55 9.30 0.30 3.29
C GLY A 55 10.79 0.12 3.51
N ASP A 56 11.37 1.14 4.12
CA ASP A 56 12.77 1.14 4.53
C ASP A 56 13.06 -0.01 5.51
N HIS A 57 14.34 -0.37 5.65
CA HIS A 57 14.81 -1.43 6.56
C HIS A 57 14.16 -2.80 6.31
N GLY A 58 13.75 -3.06 5.06
CA GLY A 58 13.13 -4.32 4.67
C GLY A 58 11.70 -4.50 5.16
N PHE A 59 11.03 -3.42 5.60
CA PHE A 59 9.63 -3.51 5.98
C PHE A 59 8.77 -4.01 4.82
N GLN A 60 7.95 -5.02 5.11
CA GLN A 60 6.97 -5.57 4.18
C GLN A 60 5.72 -5.98 4.96
N HIS A 61 4.56 -5.69 4.41
CA HIS A 61 3.28 -6.16 4.94
C HIS A 61 2.33 -6.47 3.80
N ARG A 62 1.54 -7.53 3.96
CA ARG A 62 0.56 -7.97 2.98
C ARG A 62 -0.74 -8.32 3.67
N GLU A 63 -1.84 -7.84 3.11
CA GLU A 63 -3.19 -8.21 3.52
C GLU A 63 -4.03 -8.61 2.30
N THR A 64 -4.91 -9.60 2.47
CA THR A 64 -5.83 -10.03 1.41
C THR A 64 -7.29 -9.91 1.85
N ARG A 65 -8.16 -9.50 0.92
CA ARG A 65 -9.61 -9.42 1.15
C ARG A 65 -10.40 -9.89 -0.07
N PRO A 66 -11.49 -10.65 0.13
CA PRO A 66 -12.46 -10.91 -0.93
C PRO A 66 -13.05 -9.59 -1.45
N PHE A 67 -13.20 -9.49 -2.76
CA PHE A 67 -13.89 -8.40 -3.44
C PHE A 67 -15.04 -8.98 -4.25
N ASN A 68 -16.26 -8.57 -3.91
CA ASN A 68 -17.47 -8.97 -4.62
C ASN A 68 -17.95 -7.80 -5.47
N VAL A 69 -18.42 -8.11 -6.68
CA VAL A 69 -19.18 -7.15 -7.49
C VAL A 69 -20.63 -7.18 -7.01
N ALA A 70 -21.27 -6.01 -6.97
CA ALA A 70 -22.68 -5.87 -6.63
C ALA A 70 -23.60 -6.50 -7.70
#